data_AF-A0A6N9Q425-F1
#
_entry.id   AF-A0A6N9Q425-F1
#
_cell.length_a   1.000
_cell.length_b   1.000
_cell.length_c   1.000
_cell.angle_alpha   90.00
_cell.angle_beta   90.00
_cell.angle_gamma   90.00
#
_symmetry.space_group_name_H-M   'P 1'
#
loop_
_entity.id
_entity.type
_entity.pdbx_description
1 polymer ?
#
loop_
_entity_poly.entity_id
_entity_poly.type
_entity_poly.pdbx_seq_one_letter_code
_entity_poly.pdbx_strand_id
1 'polypeptide(L)'
;MSRIHHFIKGFIFLGFFVYIVFLDKKGDLQLYIAPRMEIYVKLAALGLFIVALYHIYYFFMKKDQHGVHCNCGHSHTTPSSFKSLIVYSVFLMPILLGFLTPDTILGSQMAEQKGVNFSSANSLKTDESNEITQKVESEDISSKNEMNSDDFNNANPKNDMLNGVEIIIETSYPYTDDETEELTEVQPQESIVDPSSKTMTEQSEEDLDSLFASEIFTEVYANYGKQIYTQDIIQVQEDIYIETLTTLDLFLDAFIGKKIEISGFIFRADGMNENEFAVGRFAVQCCSADASPYGVFLEYNDAESWADDEWVTIIGTIDKTTFNDFEIMKVNVKEIIRIDTPAEPYVYPNYNFGL
;
A
#
# COMPACT_ATOMS: atom_id res chain seq x y z
N MET A 1 0.44 -35.72 -34.85
CA MET A 1 0.25 -34.33 -34.37
C MET A 1 0.22 -34.20 -32.84
N SER A 2 -0.53 -35.03 -32.11
CA SER A 2 -0.65 -34.95 -30.62
C SER A 2 0.68 -34.90 -29.84
N ARG A 3 1.73 -35.64 -30.24
CA ARG A 3 3.04 -35.61 -29.56
C ARG A 3 3.75 -34.25 -29.62
N ILE A 4 3.71 -33.61 -30.78
CA ILE A 4 4.36 -32.31 -31.01
C ILE A 4 3.72 -31.25 -30.10
N HIS A 5 2.42 -31.33 -29.83
CA HIS A 5 1.75 -30.43 -28.88
C HIS A 5 2.26 -30.59 -27.44
N HIS A 6 2.52 -31.82 -26.97
CA HIS A 6 3.10 -32.04 -25.64
C HIS A 6 4.53 -31.52 -25.56
N PHE A 7 5.32 -31.72 -26.62
CA PHE A 7 6.67 -31.17 -26.73
C PHE A 7 6.66 -29.64 -26.66
N ILE A 8 5.85 -28.96 -27.48
CA ILE A 8 5.73 -27.50 -27.49
C ILE A 8 5.30 -26.97 -26.11
N LYS A 9 4.28 -27.59 -25.49
CA LYS A 9 3.84 -27.20 -24.13
C LYS A 9 4.95 -27.34 -23.09
N GLY A 10 5.71 -28.43 -23.13
CA GLY A 10 6.85 -28.64 -22.24
C GLY A 10 7.91 -27.54 -22.39
N PHE A 11 8.25 -27.16 -23.62
CA PHE A 11 9.19 -26.06 -23.88
C PHE A 11 8.67 -24.69 -23.45
N ILE A 12 7.37 -24.40 -23.63
CA ILE A 12 6.77 -23.15 -23.16
C ILE A 12 6.87 -23.04 -21.62
N PHE A 13 6.47 -24.08 -20.89
CA PHE A 13 6.55 -24.07 -19.42
C PHE A 13 7.99 -24.01 -18.92
N LEU A 14 8.90 -24.72 -19.58
CA LEU A 14 10.33 -24.62 -19.28
C LEU A 14 10.85 -23.20 -19.54
N GLY A 15 10.39 -22.54 -20.60
CA GLY A 15 10.73 -21.15 -20.92
C GLY A 15 10.32 -20.17 -19.81
N PHE A 16 9.08 -20.27 -19.31
CA PHE A 16 8.64 -19.47 -18.16
C PHE A 16 9.46 -19.74 -16.90
N PHE A 17 9.76 -21.02 -16.60
CA PHE A 17 10.62 -21.36 -15.46
C PHE A 17 12.01 -20.72 -15.59
N VAL A 18 12.66 -20.88 -16.75
CA VAL A 18 13.99 -20.30 -17.01
C VAL A 18 13.95 -18.78 -16.91
N TYR A 19 12.90 -18.14 -17.43
CA TYR A 19 12.72 -16.70 -17.34
C TYR A 19 12.60 -16.20 -15.90
N ILE A 20 11.77 -16.84 -15.08
CA ILE A 20 11.62 -16.46 -13.66
C ILE A 20 12.94 -16.65 -12.90
N VAL A 21 13.64 -17.77 -13.11
CA VAL A 21 14.96 -18.02 -12.50
C VAL A 21 16.01 -17.01 -12.96
N PHE A 22 15.93 -16.57 -14.21
CA PHE A 22 16.80 -15.54 -14.76
C PHE A 22 16.58 -14.19 -14.08
N LEU A 23 15.33 -13.75 -13.91
CA LEU A 23 14.99 -12.52 -13.18
C LEU A 23 15.42 -12.59 -11.71
N ASP A 24 15.17 -13.71 -11.04
CA ASP A 24 15.56 -13.92 -9.65
C ASP A 24 17.08 -13.81 -9.46
N LYS A 25 17.87 -14.44 -10.33
CA LYS A 25 19.34 -14.41 -10.23
C LYS A 25 19.96 -13.05 -10.51
N LYS A 26 19.29 -12.19 -11.28
CA LYS A 26 19.74 -10.84 -11.52
C LYS A 26 19.38 -9.87 -10.39
N GLY A 27 18.42 -10.22 -9.53
CA GLY A 27 17.82 -9.30 -8.58
C GLY A 27 16.67 -8.47 -9.16
N ASP A 28 16.45 -8.54 -10.47
CA ASP A 28 15.41 -7.79 -11.19
C ASP A 28 14.00 -8.25 -10.84
N LEU A 29 13.83 -9.39 -10.16
CA LEU A 29 12.51 -9.88 -9.75
C LEU A 29 11.76 -8.85 -8.88
N GLN A 30 12.47 -8.09 -8.05
CA GLN A 30 11.90 -7.04 -7.20
C GLN A 30 11.37 -5.83 -7.99
N LEU A 31 11.82 -5.65 -9.25
CA LEU A 31 11.29 -4.62 -10.15
C LEU A 31 9.85 -4.91 -10.60
N TYR A 32 9.40 -6.16 -10.49
CA TYR A 32 8.09 -6.61 -10.95
C TYR A 32 7.15 -7.02 -9.82
N ILE A 33 7.69 -7.51 -8.70
CA ILE A 33 6.90 -8.07 -7.61
C ILE A 33 7.41 -7.64 -6.24
N ALA A 34 6.50 -7.48 -5.28
CA ALA A 34 6.86 -7.19 -3.91
C ALA A 34 7.66 -8.34 -3.26
N PRO A 35 8.66 -8.08 -2.40
CA PRO A 35 9.49 -9.10 -1.74
C PRO A 35 8.67 -10.17 -1.01
N ARG A 36 7.56 -9.79 -0.37
CA ARG A 36 6.68 -10.75 0.32
C ARG A 36 6.05 -11.79 -0.61
N MET A 37 5.88 -11.46 -1.89
CA MET A 37 5.27 -12.34 -2.89
C MET A 37 6.30 -13.20 -3.64
N GLU A 38 7.58 -12.92 -3.46
CA GLU A 38 8.69 -13.59 -4.13
C GLU A 38 8.66 -15.11 -3.91
N ILE A 39 8.37 -15.54 -2.68
CA ILE A 39 8.28 -16.96 -2.32
C ILE A 39 7.21 -17.69 -3.14
N TYR A 40 6.05 -17.08 -3.36
CA TYR A 40 4.97 -17.70 -4.13
C TYR A 40 5.34 -17.81 -5.60
N VAL A 41 6.02 -16.81 -6.16
CA VAL A 41 6.53 -16.86 -7.54
C VAL A 41 7.58 -17.95 -7.70
N LYS A 42 8.49 -18.11 -6.74
CA LYS A 42 9.50 -19.18 -6.73
C LYS A 42 8.86 -20.56 -6.67
N LEU A 43 7.84 -20.75 -5.82
CA LEU A 43 7.08 -21.99 -5.75
C LEU A 43 6.30 -22.27 -7.04
N ALA A 44 5.69 -21.23 -7.65
CA ALA A 44 5.02 -21.35 -8.92
C ALA A 44 5.98 -21.76 -10.04
N ALA A 45 7.19 -21.17 -10.09
CA ALA A 45 8.24 -21.54 -11.04
C ALA A 45 8.63 -23.02 -10.89
N LEU A 46 8.79 -23.50 -9.64
CA LEU A 46 9.04 -24.92 -9.38
C LEU A 46 7.90 -25.82 -9.88
N GLY A 47 6.65 -25.41 -9.67
CA GLY A 47 5.47 -26.11 -10.21
C GLY A 47 5.48 -26.19 -11.73
N LEU A 48 5.78 -25.07 -12.42
CA LEU A 48 5.91 -25.01 -13.88
C LEU A 48 7.02 -25.93 -14.39
N PHE A 49 8.14 -26.03 -13.67
CA PHE A 49 9.22 -26.94 -14.00
C PHE A 49 8.79 -28.41 -13.93
N ILE A 50 8.06 -28.82 -12.88
CA ILE A 50 7.53 -30.19 -12.75
C ILE A 50 6.56 -30.51 -13.90
N VAL A 51 5.66 -29.57 -14.23
CA VAL A 51 4.72 -29.73 -15.36
C VAL A 51 5.45 -29.82 -16.70
N ALA A 52 6.52 -29.04 -16.88
CA ALA A 52 7.37 -29.12 -18.07
C ALA A 52 8.02 -30.51 -18.20
N LEU A 53 8.60 -31.04 -17.12
CA LEU A 53 9.19 -32.38 -17.10
C LEU A 53 8.16 -33.46 -17.42
N TYR A 54 6.94 -33.37 -16.87
CA TYR A 54 5.86 -34.31 -17.18
C TYR A 54 5.50 -34.31 -18.67
N HIS A 55 5.40 -33.14 -19.30
CA HIS A 55 5.11 -33.02 -20.72
C HIS A 55 6.23 -33.55 -21.62
N ILE A 56 7.49 -33.29 -21.25
CA ILE A 56 8.67 -33.81 -21.94
C ILE A 56 8.74 -35.33 -21.78
N TYR A 57 8.51 -35.86 -20.57
CA TYR A 57 8.44 -37.28 -20.30
C TYR A 57 7.35 -37.97 -21.13
N TYR A 58 6.13 -37.42 -21.15
CA TYR A 58 5.03 -37.99 -21.93
C TYR A 58 5.33 -38.00 -23.43
N PHE A 59 6.07 -37.00 -23.93
CA PHE A 59 6.55 -36.99 -25.31
C PHE A 59 7.48 -38.16 -25.61
N PHE A 60 8.43 -38.47 -24.73
CA PHE A 60 9.38 -39.58 -24.90
C PHE A 60 8.76 -40.97 -24.68
N MET A 61 7.86 -41.10 -23.69
CA MET A 61 7.35 -42.40 -23.24
C MET A 61 6.23 -42.97 -24.13
N LYS A 62 5.54 -42.13 -24.91
CA LYS A 62 4.43 -42.59 -25.76
C LYS A 62 4.99 -43.33 -26.99
N LYS A 63 4.91 -44.66 -27.01
CA LYS A 63 5.11 -45.49 -28.21
C LYS A 63 3.90 -45.38 -29.13
N ASP A 64 4.10 -45.34 -30.46
CA ASP A 64 3.00 -45.22 -31.43
C ASP A 64 2.15 -46.50 -31.38
N GLN A 65 1.09 -46.46 -30.57
CA GLN A 65 0.04 -47.46 -30.67
C GLN A 65 -0.87 -47.07 -31.83
N HIS A 66 -0.71 -47.76 -32.96
CA HIS A 66 -1.82 -47.98 -33.88
C HIS A 66 -2.81 -48.93 -33.17
N GLY A 67 -3.62 -48.37 -32.27
CA GLY A 67 -4.66 -49.07 -31.54
C GLY A 67 -6.00 -48.84 -32.22
N VAL A 68 -6.54 -49.93 -32.80
CA VAL A 68 -7.85 -50.11 -33.43
C VAL A 68 -8.94 -49.15 -32.91
N HIS A 69 -9.50 -48.34 -33.82
CA HIS A 69 -10.68 -47.53 -33.56
C HIS A 69 -11.91 -48.43 -33.36
N CYS A 70 -12.34 -48.63 -32.11
CA CYS A 70 -13.71 -49.00 -31.81
C CYS A 70 -14.49 -47.73 -31.43
N ASN A 71 -15.49 -47.44 -32.26
CA ASN A 71 -16.35 -46.27 -32.27
C ASN A 71 -17.29 -46.25 -31.05
N CYS A 72 -16.88 -45.58 -29.96
CA CYS A 72 -17.79 -45.09 -28.92
C CYS A 72 -17.46 -43.61 -28.65
N GLY A 73 -18.48 -42.77 -28.74
CA GLY A 73 -18.35 -41.35 -29.01
C GLY A 73 -17.74 -40.50 -27.90
N HIS A 74 -16.58 -39.92 -28.19
CA HIS A 74 -16.18 -38.62 -27.68
C HIS A 74 -15.47 -37.87 -28.83
N SER A 75 -16.19 -36.97 -29.49
CA SER A 75 -15.63 -36.04 -30.47
C SER A 75 -14.78 -35.00 -29.76
N HIS A 76 -13.56 -35.36 -29.35
CA HIS A 76 -12.53 -34.39 -29.09
C HIS A 76 -12.09 -33.81 -30.44
N THR A 77 -12.71 -32.70 -30.83
CA THR A 77 -12.28 -31.89 -31.96
C THR A 77 -10.86 -31.41 -31.67
N THR A 78 -9.87 -32.09 -32.22
CA THR A 78 -8.49 -31.60 -32.19
C THR A 78 -8.48 -30.26 -32.92
N PRO A 79 -8.10 -29.15 -32.28
CA PRO A 79 -8.12 -27.85 -32.93
C PRO A 79 -7.28 -27.90 -34.21
N SER A 80 -7.75 -27.26 -35.29
CA SER A 80 -6.98 -27.15 -36.52
C SER A 80 -5.60 -26.54 -36.23
N SER A 81 -4.59 -26.89 -37.02
CA SER A 81 -3.20 -26.45 -36.81
C SER A 81 -3.06 -24.93 -36.62
N PHE A 82 -3.94 -24.15 -37.27
CA PHE A 82 -4.00 -22.70 -37.13
C PHE A 82 -4.53 -22.23 -35.77
N LYS A 83 -5.55 -22.89 -35.21
CA LYS A 83 -6.06 -22.57 -33.86
C LYS A 83 -4.99 -22.81 -32.78
N SER A 84 -4.21 -23.88 -32.91
CA SER A 84 -3.12 -24.14 -31.97
C SER A 84 -1.99 -23.12 -32.07
N LEU A 85 -1.73 -22.56 -33.26
CA LEU A 85 -0.73 -21.51 -33.45
C LEU A 85 -1.11 -20.25 -32.65
N ILE A 86 -2.38 -19.83 -32.73
CA ILE A 86 -2.90 -18.67 -31.98
C ILE A 86 -2.80 -18.91 -30.47
N VAL A 87 -3.15 -20.11 -29.99
CA VAL A 87 -3.06 -20.41 -28.56
C VAL A 87 -1.62 -20.36 -28.07
N TYR A 88 -0.66 -20.94 -28.80
CA TYR A 88 0.74 -20.92 -28.39
C TYR A 88 1.37 -19.53 -28.49
N SER A 89 0.94 -18.69 -29.45
CA SER A 89 1.47 -17.32 -29.55
C SER A 89 1.13 -16.50 -28.31
N VAL A 90 -0.04 -16.70 -27.69
CA VAL A 90 -0.43 -16.00 -26.45
C VAL A 90 0.50 -16.33 -25.27
N PHE A 91 1.10 -17.53 -25.24
CA PHE A 91 2.06 -17.90 -24.19
C PHE A 91 3.52 -17.59 -24.55
N LEU A 92 3.88 -17.67 -25.83
CA LEU A 92 5.24 -17.33 -26.29
C LEU A 92 5.49 -15.84 -26.31
N MET A 93 4.46 -15.03 -26.58
CA MET A 93 4.60 -13.57 -26.66
C MET A 93 5.05 -12.94 -25.33
N PRO A 94 4.49 -13.28 -24.16
CA PRO A 94 5.00 -12.78 -22.88
C PRO A 94 6.45 -13.16 -22.58
N ILE A 95 6.86 -14.40 -22.88
CA ILE A 95 8.26 -14.83 -22.70
C ILE A 95 9.17 -14.01 -23.61
N LEU A 96 8.81 -13.89 -24.89
CA LEU A 96 9.60 -13.13 -25.86
C LEU A 96 9.68 -11.66 -25.47
N LEU A 97 8.56 -11.05 -25.09
CA LEU A 97 8.50 -9.67 -24.64
C LEU A 97 9.40 -9.45 -23.41
N GLY A 98 9.31 -10.32 -22.41
CA GLY A 98 10.13 -10.24 -21.20
C GLY A 98 11.64 -10.29 -21.46
N PHE A 99 12.09 -11.05 -22.46
CA PHE A 99 13.51 -11.06 -22.86
C PHE A 99 13.90 -9.89 -23.79
N LEU A 100 12.95 -9.24 -24.45
CA LEU A 100 13.21 -8.13 -25.38
C LEU A 100 13.17 -6.76 -24.70
N THR A 101 12.34 -6.60 -23.67
CA THR A 101 12.20 -5.35 -22.93
C THR A 101 13.33 -5.19 -21.91
N PRO A 102 13.96 -4.00 -21.80
CA PRO A 102 14.91 -3.75 -20.72
C PRO A 102 14.19 -3.80 -19.37
N ASP A 103 14.87 -4.38 -18.39
CA ASP A 103 14.45 -4.36 -16.99
C ASP A 103 14.66 -2.92 -16.47
N THR A 104 13.59 -2.13 -16.30
CA THR A 104 13.66 -0.73 -15.84
C THR A 104 12.75 -0.49 -14.64
N ILE A 105 13.19 0.38 -13.73
CA ILE A 105 12.33 0.90 -12.66
C ILE A 105 11.17 1.71 -13.23
N LEU A 106 10.04 1.71 -12.52
CA LEU A 106 8.96 2.66 -12.79
C LEU A 106 9.47 4.08 -12.49
N GLY A 107 9.43 4.95 -13.49
CA GLY A 107 9.91 6.34 -13.39
C GLY A 107 8.80 7.38 -13.59
N SER A 108 9.22 8.62 -13.77
CA SER A 108 8.44 9.83 -13.99
C SER A 108 7.32 9.68 -15.02
N GLN A 109 7.59 9.08 -16.18
CA GLN A 109 6.58 8.85 -17.22
C GLN A 109 5.40 7.99 -16.73
N MET A 110 5.68 6.99 -15.89
CA MET A 110 4.62 6.15 -15.32
C MET A 110 3.89 6.88 -14.19
N ALA A 111 4.59 7.75 -13.46
CA ALA A 111 4.01 8.55 -12.39
C ALA A 111 3.02 9.58 -12.95
N GLU A 112 3.40 10.26 -14.04
CA GLU A 112 2.56 11.20 -14.78
C GLU A 112 1.30 10.51 -15.30
N GLN A 113 1.42 9.34 -15.93
CA GLN A 113 0.26 8.61 -16.47
C GLN A 113 -0.69 8.08 -15.39
N LYS A 114 -0.18 7.77 -14.20
CA LYS A 114 -0.99 7.24 -13.09
C LYS A 114 -1.62 8.35 -12.24
N GLY A 115 -1.11 9.58 -12.33
CA GLY A 115 -1.46 10.66 -11.40
C GLY A 115 -0.83 10.43 -10.04
N VAL A 116 -0.43 11.52 -9.38
CA VAL A 116 0.39 11.46 -8.16
C VAL A 116 -0.44 11.70 -6.92
N ASN A 117 -0.25 10.85 -5.91
CA ASN A 117 -0.88 11.02 -4.60
C ASN A 117 0.02 11.92 -3.74
N PHE A 118 -0.31 13.22 -3.69
CA PHE A 118 0.31 14.18 -2.77
C PHE A 118 -0.45 14.32 -1.45
N SER A 119 -1.72 13.88 -1.40
CA SER A 119 -2.51 13.77 -0.18
C SER A 119 -2.92 12.32 0.00
N SER A 120 -2.37 11.71 1.05
CA SER A 120 -2.59 10.31 1.44
C SER A 120 -3.77 10.18 2.40
N ALA A 121 -4.00 11.22 3.20
CA ALA A 121 -5.07 11.33 4.18
C ALA A 121 -6.45 11.41 3.54
N ASN A 122 -6.57 12.02 2.35
CA ASN A 122 -7.86 12.14 1.67
C ASN A 122 -8.45 10.78 1.26
N SER A 123 -7.61 9.78 0.96
CA SER A 123 -8.08 8.41 0.71
C SER A 123 -8.62 7.73 1.97
N LEU A 124 -7.98 7.95 3.13
CA LEU A 124 -8.39 7.38 4.42
C LEU A 124 -9.68 8.02 4.97
N LYS A 125 -9.83 9.35 4.84
CA LYS A 125 -11.05 10.07 5.22
C LYS A 125 -12.25 9.71 4.33
N THR A 126 -12.01 9.27 3.09
CA THR A 126 -13.09 8.88 2.16
C THR A 126 -13.63 7.49 2.50
N ASP A 127 -12.78 6.54 2.91
CA ASP A 127 -13.21 5.21 3.35
C ASP A 127 -14.11 5.28 4.61
N GLU A 128 -13.88 6.27 5.48
CA GLU A 128 -14.72 6.60 6.64
C GLU A 128 -16.21 6.85 6.25
N SER A 129 -16.45 7.55 5.14
CA SER A 129 -17.80 7.86 4.66
C SER A 129 -18.52 6.68 4.00
N ASN A 130 -17.76 5.73 3.44
CA ASN A 130 -18.31 4.53 2.80
C ASN A 130 -18.61 3.42 3.82
N GLU A 131 -17.81 3.29 4.89
CA GLU A 131 -18.03 2.26 5.91
C GLU A 131 -19.21 2.60 6.85
N ILE A 132 -19.44 3.90 7.13
CA ILE A 132 -20.63 4.36 7.86
C ILE A 132 -21.90 4.13 7.03
N THR A 133 -21.83 4.31 5.70
CA THR A 133 -22.98 4.09 4.81
C THR A 133 -23.34 2.59 4.70
N GLN A 134 -22.36 1.69 4.71
CA GLN A 134 -22.62 0.24 4.69
C GLN A 134 -23.20 -0.31 5.99
N LYS A 135 -22.99 0.36 7.14
CA LYS A 135 -23.53 -0.09 8.43
C LYS A 135 -24.98 0.35 8.65
N VAL A 136 -25.44 1.40 7.99
CA VAL A 136 -26.83 1.90 8.11
C VAL A 136 -27.81 1.18 7.18
N GLU A 137 -27.36 0.63 6.05
CA GLU A 137 -28.25 -0.05 5.07
C GLU A 137 -28.64 -1.49 5.47
N SER A 138 -28.08 -2.06 6.54
CA SER A 138 -28.27 -3.48 6.88
C SER A 138 -29.27 -3.79 8.00
N GLU A 139 -29.85 -2.78 8.66
CA GLU A 139 -30.80 -3.00 9.77
C GLU A 139 -32.27 -2.66 9.47
N ASP A 140 -32.65 -2.24 8.26
CA ASP A 140 -34.06 -1.90 7.99
C ASP A 140 -34.63 -2.54 6.72
N ILE A 141 -34.82 -3.87 6.76
CA ILE A 141 -35.76 -4.55 5.86
C ILE A 141 -36.56 -5.59 6.66
N SER A 142 -37.69 -5.18 7.25
CA SER A 142 -38.89 -6.02 7.35
C SER A 142 -40.14 -5.22 7.68
N SER A 143 -40.84 -4.75 6.63
CA SER A 143 -42.30 -4.90 6.43
C SER A 143 -42.81 -3.85 5.44
N LYS A 144 -43.24 -4.32 4.25
CA LYS A 144 -44.05 -3.54 3.31
C LYS A 144 -45.51 -3.50 3.79
N ASN A 145 -46.16 -2.34 3.71
CA ASN A 145 -47.49 -2.26 3.10
C ASN A 145 -47.90 -0.82 2.70
N GLU A 146 -48.28 -0.71 1.43
CA GLU A 146 -49.33 0.10 0.78
C GLU A 146 -49.45 1.64 1.01
N MET A 147 -49.26 2.36 -0.11
CA MET A 147 -50.21 3.30 -0.75
C MET A 147 -50.73 4.49 0.09
N ASN A 148 -50.35 5.74 -0.22
CA ASN A 148 -51.00 6.62 -1.20
C ASN A 148 -50.40 8.05 -1.13
N SER A 149 -50.76 8.83 -2.14
CA SER A 149 -50.40 10.21 -2.50
C SER A 149 -50.75 11.32 -1.50
N ASP A 150 -50.09 12.47 -1.76
CA ASP A 150 -50.54 13.87 -1.61
C ASP A 150 -49.93 14.73 -0.49
N ASP A 151 -49.27 15.79 -0.97
CA ASP A 151 -49.33 17.20 -0.54
C ASP A 151 -48.49 17.78 0.63
N PHE A 152 -47.84 18.90 0.27
CA PHE A 152 -47.59 20.15 1.01
C PHE A 152 -46.38 20.31 1.97
N ASN A 153 -45.44 21.13 1.47
CA ASN A 153 -45.00 22.43 2.02
C ASN A 153 -44.44 22.55 3.45
N ASN A 154 -43.18 22.99 3.49
CA ASN A 154 -42.68 24.17 4.22
C ASN A 154 -43.00 24.30 5.72
N ALA A 155 -41.98 24.13 6.57
CA ALA A 155 -41.48 25.16 7.49
C ALA A 155 -40.52 24.58 8.54
N ASN A 156 -39.37 25.23 8.71
CA ASN A 156 -38.62 25.25 9.98
C ASN A 156 -39.40 26.14 10.97
N PRO A 157 -39.53 25.77 12.26
CA PRO A 157 -38.71 26.47 13.26
C PRO A 157 -38.30 25.64 14.50
N LYS A 158 -37.05 25.87 14.91
CA LYS A 158 -36.47 25.96 16.27
C LYS A 158 -37.29 25.56 17.53
N ASN A 159 -36.53 24.86 18.40
CA ASN A 159 -36.40 24.95 19.87
C ASN A 159 -37.11 23.97 20.81
N ASP A 160 -36.26 23.45 21.72
CA ASP A 160 -36.47 23.02 23.12
C ASP A 160 -37.28 21.74 23.41
N MET A 161 -36.62 20.71 23.96
CA MET A 161 -36.58 20.43 25.41
C MET A 161 -35.96 19.04 25.75
N LEU A 162 -35.10 19.06 26.78
CA LEU A 162 -34.84 18.07 27.85
C LEU A 162 -35.38 16.63 27.69
N ASN A 163 -34.55 15.60 27.89
CA ASN A 163 -34.26 15.02 29.22
C ASN A 163 -33.43 13.72 29.10
N GLY A 164 -32.72 13.42 30.20
CA GLY A 164 -31.69 12.41 30.30
C GLY A 164 -32.13 10.96 30.12
N VAL A 165 -31.15 10.13 29.79
CA VAL A 165 -31.13 8.72 30.16
C VAL A 165 -29.67 8.37 30.51
N GLU A 166 -29.48 8.01 31.77
CA GLU A 166 -28.29 7.36 32.31
C GLU A 166 -28.37 5.88 31.90
N ILE A 167 -27.36 5.35 31.21
CA ILE A 167 -27.25 3.91 30.95
C ILE A 167 -25.87 3.43 31.40
N ILE A 168 -25.92 2.74 32.54
CA ILE A 168 -24.94 1.82 33.08
C ILE A 168 -24.72 0.71 32.04
N ILE A 169 -23.48 0.44 31.66
CA ILE A 169 -23.14 -0.81 30.95
C ILE A 169 -22.23 -1.63 31.86
N GLU A 170 -22.85 -2.67 32.44
CA GLU A 170 -22.19 -3.75 33.13
C GLU A 170 -21.25 -4.49 32.17
N THR A 171 -19.98 -4.53 32.55
CA THR A 171 -19.01 -5.51 32.06
C THR A 171 -19.30 -6.86 32.73
N SER A 172 -19.53 -7.92 31.96
CA SER A 172 -19.24 -9.27 32.42
C SER A 172 -18.97 -10.21 31.24
N TYR A 173 -17.85 -10.94 31.30
CA TYR A 173 -17.77 -12.38 31.10
C TYR A 173 -16.38 -12.87 31.57
N PRO A 174 -16.26 -14.16 31.93
CA PRO A 174 -15.66 -14.55 33.20
C PRO A 174 -14.31 -15.24 33.02
N TYR A 175 -13.45 -15.12 34.03
CA TYR A 175 -12.32 -16.02 34.23
C TYR A 175 -12.40 -16.60 35.64
N THR A 176 -12.22 -17.92 35.71
CA THR A 176 -12.37 -18.79 36.89
C THR A 176 -11.22 -18.65 37.88
N ASP A 177 -11.57 -18.64 39.16
CA ASP A 177 -10.70 -18.76 40.33
C ASP A 177 -9.87 -20.06 40.32
N ASP A 178 -8.64 -20.03 40.85
CA ASP A 178 -8.36 -20.69 42.15
C ASP A 178 -6.97 -20.33 42.70
N GLU A 179 -6.91 -20.40 44.03
CA GLU A 179 -5.79 -20.46 44.97
C GLU A 179 -5.23 -19.17 45.61
N THR A 180 -5.56 -19.11 46.90
CA THR A 180 -5.25 -18.22 48.02
C THR A 180 -3.81 -18.29 48.52
N GLU A 181 -3.35 -17.17 49.12
CA GLU A 181 -2.53 -17.01 50.34
C GLU A 181 -1.79 -15.66 50.23
N GLU A 182 -1.52 -14.82 51.23
CA GLU A 182 -1.87 -14.63 52.63
C GLU A 182 -1.40 -13.19 52.94
N LEU A 183 -2.04 -12.52 53.90
CA LEU A 183 -1.79 -11.14 54.32
C LEU A 183 -0.34 -10.83 54.72
N THR A 184 0.15 -9.62 54.43
CA THR A 184 0.78 -8.78 55.48
C THR A 184 0.82 -7.30 55.12
N GLU A 185 0.23 -6.52 56.02
CA GLU A 185 0.17 -5.07 56.08
C GLU A 185 1.48 -4.50 56.65
N VAL A 186 2.13 -3.57 55.95
CA VAL A 186 3.08 -2.61 56.53
C VAL A 186 2.95 -1.27 55.78
N GLN A 187 2.45 -0.24 56.48
CA GLN A 187 2.62 1.19 56.19
C GLN A 187 3.72 1.76 57.13
N PRO A 188 4.19 3.01 56.99
CA PRO A 188 4.86 3.64 55.85
C PRO A 188 6.18 4.32 56.29
N GLN A 189 7.11 4.64 55.38
CA GLN A 189 8.13 5.67 55.67
C GLN A 189 8.28 6.65 54.52
N GLU A 190 7.96 7.90 54.84
CA GLU A 190 8.21 9.11 54.07
C GLU A 190 9.70 9.26 53.71
N SER A 191 9.97 9.54 52.44
CA SER A 191 11.11 10.35 52.03
C SER A 191 10.62 11.41 51.07
N ILE A 192 10.86 12.66 51.46
CA ILE A 192 10.45 13.92 50.86
C ILE A 192 10.85 13.97 49.37
N VAL A 193 9.87 14.12 48.48
CA VAL A 193 10.08 14.46 47.07
C VAL A 193 9.57 15.88 46.83
N ASP A 194 10.49 16.71 46.35
CA ASP A 194 10.33 18.08 45.88
C ASP A 194 9.19 18.18 44.83
N PRO A 195 8.20 19.08 45.00
CA PRO A 195 7.03 19.17 44.11
C PRO A 195 7.33 19.78 42.73
N SER A 196 8.57 20.18 42.43
CA SER A 196 8.88 20.91 41.19
C SER A 196 9.11 20.05 39.94
N SER A 197 8.99 18.72 39.99
CA SER A 197 9.29 17.84 38.83
C SER A 197 8.07 17.22 38.14
N LYS A 198 6.84 17.45 38.60
CA LYS A 198 5.63 16.89 37.96
C LYS A 198 5.00 17.81 36.91
N THR A 199 5.24 19.11 36.99
CA THR A 199 4.47 20.09 36.19
C THR A 199 5.00 20.29 34.76
N MET A 200 6.23 19.86 34.45
CA MET A 200 6.82 20.05 33.11
C MET A 200 6.55 18.92 32.12
N THR A 201 6.18 17.71 32.57
CA THR A 201 5.89 16.57 31.70
C THR A 201 4.41 16.51 31.32
N GLU A 202 3.49 16.71 32.28
CA GLU A 202 2.05 16.69 32.00
C GLU A 202 1.61 17.81 31.04
N GLN A 203 2.15 19.03 31.17
CA GLN A 203 1.84 20.13 30.24
C GLN A 203 2.38 19.88 28.83
N SER A 204 3.57 19.29 28.72
CA SER A 204 4.14 18.96 27.40
C SER A 204 3.43 17.81 26.70
N GLU A 205 2.87 16.87 27.46
CA GLU A 205 2.10 15.74 26.94
C GLU A 205 0.69 16.17 26.53
N GLU A 206 0.01 16.98 27.35
CA GLU A 206 -1.33 17.51 27.04
C GLU A 206 -1.32 18.44 25.82
N ASP A 207 -0.27 19.27 25.68
CA ASP A 207 -0.05 20.10 24.48
C ASP A 207 0.19 19.23 23.23
N LEU A 208 0.96 18.14 23.35
CA LEU A 208 1.26 17.25 22.23
C LEU A 208 0.03 16.40 21.84
N ASP A 209 -0.75 15.92 22.80
CA ASP A 209 -1.99 15.19 22.54
C ASP A 209 -3.01 16.04 21.79
N SER A 210 -3.05 17.35 22.05
CA SER A 210 -3.91 18.29 21.31
C SER A 210 -3.51 18.44 19.83
N LEU A 211 -2.22 18.32 19.51
CA LEU A 211 -1.70 18.41 18.14
C LEU A 211 -1.97 17.15 17.31
N PHE A 212 -2.18 16.02 17.98
CA PHE A 212 -2.37 14.70 17.36
C PHE A 212 -3.70 14.08 17.78
N ALA A 213 -4.76 14.90 17.84
CA ALA A 213 -6.10 14.41 18.10
C ALA A 213 -6.50 13.39 17.03
N SER A 214 -6.81 12.16 17.45
CA SER A 214 -7.10 11.05 16.56
C SER A 214 -8.45 10.40 16.85
N GLU A 215 -9.01 9.79 15.82
CA GLU A 215 -10.10 8.85 15.92
C GLU A 215 -9.55 7.43 16.07
N ILE A 216 -10.43 6.45 16.30
CA ILE A 216 -10.07 5.03 16.51
C ILE A 216 -9.15 4.51 15.38
N PHE A 217 -9.37 4.93 14.15
CA PHE A 217 -8.60 4.45 12.99
C PHE A 217 -7.32 5.25 12.70
N THR A 218 -7.13 6.42 13.34
CA THR A 218 -5.93 7.26 13.18
C THR A 218 -5.03 7.28 14.41
N GLU A 219 -5.41 6.58 15.48
CA GLU A 219 -4.65 6.51 16.74
C GLU A 219 -3.21 6.05 16.55
N VAL A 220 -2.99 5.03 15.72
CA VAL A 220 -1.65 4.52 15.42
C VAL A 220 -0.79 5.60 14.76
N TYR A 221 -1.36 6.34 13.80
CA TYR A 221 -0.67 7.42 13.11
C TYR A 221 -0.43 8.63 14.03
N ALA A 222 -1.33 8.92 14.96
CA ALA A 222 -1.15 9.97 15.96
C ALA A 222 -0.01 9.62 16.92
N ASN A 223 0.01 8.39 17.44
CA ASN A 223 1.09 7.93 18.32
C ASN A 223 2.45 7.97 17.63
N TYR A 224 2.51 7.54 16.37
CA TYR A 224 3.74 7.68 15.57
C TYR A 224 4.08 9.16 15.30
N GLY A 225 3.07 10.01 15.04
CA GLY A 225 3.20 11.45 14.89
C GLY A 225 3.87 12.12 16.08
N LYS A 226 3.42 11.81 17.30
CA LYS A 226 4.04 12.27 18.55
C LYS A 226 5.51 11.88 18.64
N GLN A 227 5.86 10.66 18.22
CA GLN A 227 7.25 10.18 18.24
C GLN A 227 8.13 10.99 17.26
N ILE A 228 7.74 11.07 15.99
CA ILE A 228 8.54 11.76 14.97
C ILE A 228 8.58 13.28 15.18
N TYR A 229 7.57 13.85 15.85
CA TYR A 229 7.54 15.28 16.18
C TYR A 229 8.70 15.73 17.07
N THR A 230 9.20 14.83 17.94
CA THR A 230 10.32 15.11 18.84
C THR A 230 11.68 15.07 18.15
N GLN A 231 11.75 14.60 16.90
CA GLN A 231 12.99 14.50 16.15
C GLN A 231 13.41 15.88 15.60
N ASP A 232 14.72 16.13 15.57
CA ASP A 232 15.30 17.35 14.97
C ASP A 232 15.09 17.39 13.44
N ILE A 233 15.12 16.21 12.82
CA ILE A 233 14.83 15.98 11.41
C ILE A 233 14.02 14.70 11.29
N ILE A 234 12.88 14.79 10.64
CA ILE A 234 11.98 13.65 10.40
C ILE A 234 12.56 12.86 9.25
N GLN A 235 13.08 11.67 9.53
CA GLN A 235 13.67 10.80 8.53
C GLN A 235 12.60 9.88 7.94
N VAL A 236 12.34 10.01 6.64
CA VAL A 236 11.43 9.12 5.93
C VAL A 236 12.20 7.85 5.53
N GLN A 237 12.15 6.85 6.41
CA GLN A 237 12.80 5.56 6.21
C GLN A 237 12.03 4.69 5.21
N GLU A 238 12.73 3.76 4.55
CA GLU A 238 12.17 2.94 3.47
C GLU A 238 11.08 1.96 3.95
N ASP A 239 11.25 1.41 5.16
CA ASP A 239 10.39 0.40 5.78
C ASP A 239 9.10 0.94 6.39
N ILE A 240 9.01 2.26 6.58
CA ILE A 240 7.85 3.00 7.09
C ILE A 240 7.58 4.26 6.25
N TYR A 241 7.97 4.23 4.97
CA TYR A 241 7.91 5.39 4.07
C TYR A 241 6.46 5.85 3.89
N ILE A 242 5.56 4.91 3.62
CA ILE A 242 4.15 5.17 3.36
C ILE A 242 3.48 5.71 4.62
N GLU A 243 3.76 5.07 5.76
CA GLU A 243 3.20 5.41 7.06
C GLU A 243 3.67 6.78 7.52
N THR A 244 4.94 7.11 7.29
CA THR A 244 5.51 8.42 7.64
C THR A 244 4.85 9.53 6.85
N LEU A 245 4.77 9.43 5.52
CA LEU A 245 4.10 10.48 4.74
C LEU A 245 2.59 10.55 5.02
N THR A 246 1.94 9.42 5.31
CA THR A 246 0.54 9.39 5.74
C THR A 246 0.35 10.12 7.08
N THR A 247 1.20 9.86 8.08
CA THR A 247 1.18 10.59 9.36
C THR A 247 1.40 12.08 9.14
N LEU A 248 2.38 12.46 8.32
CA LEU A 248 2.66 13.86 8.04
C LEU A 248 1.47 14.55 7.36
N ASP A 249 0.79 13.88 6.43
CA ASP A 249 -0.38 14.44 5.74
C ASP A 249 -1.61 14.53 6.66
N LEU A 250 -1.84 13.52 7.51
CA LEU A 250 -2.94 13.52 8.49
C LEU A 250 -2.82 14.65 9.51
N PHE A 251 -1.60 14.93 9.97
CA PHE A 251 -1.30 15.92 11.02
C PHE A 251 -0.46 17.09 10.51
N LEU A 252 -0.66 17.48 9.25
CA LEU A 252 0.21 18.42 8.54
C LEU A 252 0.39 19.75 9.29
N ASP A 253 -0.66 20.29 9.90
CA ASP A 253 -0.60 21.52 10.69
C ASP A 253 0.41 21.47 11.83
N ALA A 254 0.53 20.32 12.51
CA ALA A 254 1.50 20.14 13.58
C ALA A 254 2.94 20.21 13.02
N PHE A 255 3.17 19.67 11.82
CA PHE A 255 4.50 19.51 11.25
C PHE A 255 5.02 20.72 10.46
N ILE A 256 4.22 21.77 10.26
CA ILE A 256 4.69 23.00 9.59
C ILE A 256 5.94 23.55 10.29
N GLY A 257 6.98 23.84 9.51
CA GLY A 257 8.26 24.34 10.01
C GLY A 257 9.23 23.26 10.49
N LYS A 258 8.82 22.00 10.60
CA LYS A 258 9.73 20.88 10.91
C LYS A 258 10.60 20.54 9.71
N LYS A 259 11.77 19.97 9.98
CA LYS A 259 12.68 19.48 8.94
C LYS A 259 12.34 18.06 8.57
N ILE A 260 12.48 17.74 7.29
CA ILE A 260 12.26 16.41 6.74
C ILE A 260 13.46 16.02 5.87
N GLU A 261 13.84 14.76 5.96
CA GLU A 261 14.76 14.09 5.04
C GLU A 261 14.01 12.96 4.33
N ILE A 262 13.98 13.00 3.00
CA ILE A 262 13.28 12.03 2.17
C ILE A 262 14.09 11.74 0.92
N SER A 263 14.05 10.50 0.46
CA SER A 263 14.71 10.07 -0.78
C SER A 263 13.73 9.47 -1.77
N GLY A 264 13.94 9.77 -3.05
CA GLY A 264 13.09 9.31 -4.14
C GLY A 264 13.61 9.78 -5.48
N PHE A 265 12.89 9.44 -6.54
CA PHE A 265 13.18 9.95 -7.88
C PHE A 265 12.42 11.25 -8.12
N ILE A 266 13.02 12.14 -8.92
CA ILE A 266 12.40 13.39 -9.34
C ILE A 266 11.41 13.14 -10.47
N PHE A 267 10.25 13.78 -10.38
CA PHE A 267 9.31 13.86 -11.49
C PHE A 267 8.51 15.16 -11.42
N ARG A 268 8.02 15.62 -12.56
CA ARG A 268 7.15 16.80 -12.67
C ARG A 268 5.77 16.37 -13.12
N ALA A 269 4.75 16.75 -12.34
CA ALA A 269 3.37 16.51 -12.72
C ALA A 269 2.82 17.68 -13.55
N ASP A 270 1.84 17.39 -14.40
CA ASP A 270 1.08 18.43 -15.10
C ASP A 270 0.52 19.47 -14.12
N GLY A 271 0.76 20.76 -14.42
CA GLY A 271 0.32 21.89 -13.61
C GLY A 271 1.34 22.40 -12.60
N MET A 272 2.53 21.79 -12.50
CA MET A 272 3.65 22.34 -11.73
C MET A 272 4.35 23.50 -12.45
N ASN A 273 4.85 24.46 -11.67
CA ASN A 273 5.67 25.57 -12.14
C ASN A 273 7.15 25.17 -12.34
N GLU A 274 7.96 26.06 -12.94
CA GLU A 274 9.39 25.80 -13.24
C GLU A 274 10.25 25.52 -11.99
N ASN A 275 9.88 26.08 -10.83
CA ASN A 275 10.55 25.89 -9.55
C ASN A 275 9.99 24.72 -8.73
N GLU A 276 9.09 23.94 -9.31
CA GLU A 276 8.34 22.89 -8.62
C GLU A 276 8.63 21.54 -9.26
N PHE A 277 8.78 20.53 -8.42
CA PHE A 277 8.83 19.13 -8.81
C PHE A 277 8.39 18.29 -7.62
N ALA A 278 8.26 17.00 -7.82
CA ALA A 278 8.00 16.06 -6.75
C ALA A 278 9.17 15.09 -6.59
N VAL A 279 9.35 14.63 -5.36
CA VAL A 279 10.21 13.50 -5.04
C VAL A 279 9.36 12.43 -4.41
N GLY A 280 9.44 11.22 -4.96
CA GLY A 280 8.64 10.11 -4.51
C GLY A 280 9.25 8.77 -4.84
N ARG A 281 8.58 7.72 -4.36
CA ARG A 281 8.82 6.33 -4.74
C ARG A 281 7.50 5.71 -5.17
N PHE A 282 7.54 4.61 -5.90
CA PHE A 282 6.31 3.85 -6.20
C PHE A 282 5.96 2.97 -5.00
N ALA A 283 4.74 3.13 -4.48
CA ALA A 283 4.13 2.24 -3.51
C ALA A 283 3.56 1.00 -4.22
N VAL A 284 3.92 -0.20 -3.77
CA VAL A 284 3.52 -1.48 -4.37
C VAL A 284 2.91 -2.40 -3.31
N GLN A 285 1.83 -3.11 -3.63
CA GLN A 285 1.17 -4.05 -2.69
C GLN A 285 1.54 -5.50 -3.00
N CYS A 286 1.49 -5.87 -4.27
CA CYS A 286 1.80 -7.21 -4.74
C CYS A 286 2.63 -7.22 -6.02
N CYS A 287 2.42 -6.31 -6.97
CA CYS A 287 3.17 -6.29 -8.23
C CYS A 287 3.17 -4.92 -8.90
N SER A 288 4.07 -4.69 -9.86
CA SER A 288 4.19 -3.39 -10.56
C SER A 288 2.90 -2.90 -11.22
N ALA A 289 1.92 -3.77 -11.48
CA ALA A 289 0.62 -3.38 -12.00
C ALA A 289 -0.21 -2.54 -10.99
N ASP A 290 -0.07 -2.81 -9.70
CA ASP A 290 -0.73 -2.05 -8.62
C ASP A 290 0.07 -0.84 -8.13
N ALA A 291 1.26 -0.63 -8.72
CA ALA A 291 2.16 0.44 -8.29
C ALA A 291 1.50 1.81 -8.44
N SER A 292 1.61 2.63 -7.40
CA SER A 292 1.11 4.01 -7.39
C SER A 292 2.23 4.97 -6.96
N PRO A 293 2.42 6.10 -7.67
CA PRO A 293 3.41 7.09 -7.27
C PRO A 293 3.00 7.73 -5.94
N TYR A 294 3.97 7.83 -5.03
CA TYR A 294 3.75 8.26 -3.65
C TYR A 294 4.93 9.13 -3.20
N GLY A 295 4.66 10.41 -2.94
CA GLY A 295 5.72 11.39 -2.77
C GLY A 295 5.24 12.75 -2.29
N VAL A 296 6.20 13.68 -2.24
CA VAL A 296 6.02 15.02 -1.69
C VAL A 296 6.21 16.07 -2.76
N PHE A 297 5.44 17.15 -2.66
CA PHE A 297 5.58 18.32 -3.51
C PHE A 297 6.75 19.18 -3.01
N LEU A 298 7.64 19.59 -3.90
CA LEU A 298 8.83 20.36 -3.58
C LEU A 298 8.81 21.70 -4.30
N GLU A 299 9.30 22.72 -3.59
CA GLU A 299 9.62 24.02 -4.18
C GLU A 299 11.11 24.29 -4.00
N TYR A 300 11.79 24.56 -5.10
CA TYR A 300 13.23 24.79 -5.14
C TYR A 300 13.62 25.73 -6.28
N ASN A 301 14.36 26.80 -5.96
CA ASN A 301 14.73 27.83 -6.93
C ASN A 301 15.61 27.35 -8.09
N ASP A 302 16.31 26.23 -7.91
CA ASP A 302 17.21 25.66 -8.93
C ASP A 302 16.68 24.30 -9.40
N ALA A 303 15.36 24.17 -9.49
CA ALA A 303 14.68 22.96 -9.93
C ALA A 303 15.08 22.55 -11.36
N GLU A 304 15.29 23.50 -12.28
CA GLU A 304 15.66 23.23 -13.68
C GLU A 304 16.99 22.47 -13.83
N SER A 305 17.88 22.55 -12.83
CA SER A 305 19.16 21.83 -12.82
C SER A 305 19.00 20.32 -12.58
N TRP A 306 17.80 19.84 -12.30
CA TRP A 306 17.52 18.44 -11.95
C TRP A 306 16.57 17.80 -12.95
N ALA A 307 17.05 16.75 -13.63
CA ALA A 307 16.25 16.00 -14.58
C ALA A 307 15.28 15.04 -13.89
N ASP A 308 14.20 14.69 -14.59
CA ASP A 308 13.32 13.62 -14.16
C ASP A 308 14.08 12.28 -14.10
N ASP A 309 13.60 11.36 -13.26
CA ASP A 309 14.19 10.05 -12.95
C ASP A 309 15.53 10.09 -12.19
N GLU A 310 16.07 11.27 -11.87
CA GLU A 310 17.22 11.38 -10.98
C GLU A 310 16.86 11.03 -9.54
N TRP A 311 17.64 10.13 -8.94
CA TRP A 311 17.49 9.76 -7.55
C TRP A 311 18.23 10.75 -6.65
N VAL A 312 17.49 11.25 -5.66
CA VAL A 312 17.98 12.26 -4.73
C VAL A 312 17.55 11.98 -3.31
N THR A 313 18.36 12.44 -2.36
CA THR A 313 17.94 12.72 -0.99
C THR A 313 17.76 14.22 -0.86
N ILE A 314 16.60 14.66 -0.36
CA ILE A 314 16.32 16.06 -0.10
C ILE A 314 16.22 16.29 1.40
N ILE A 315 16.72 17.45 1.84
CA ILE A 315 16.50 17.99 3.18
C ILE A 315 15.81 19.34 3.01
N GLY A 316 14.68 19.51 3.68
CA GLY A 316 13.88 20.72 3.58
C GLY A 316 13.03 20.99 4.80
N THR A 317 12.17 21.99 4.66
CA THR A 317 11.22 22.39 5.70
C THR A 317 9.79 22.17 5.21
N ILE A 318 8.99 21.49 6.03
CA ILE A 318 7.58 21.18 5.75
C ILE A 318 6.76 22.47 5.79
N ASP A 319 5.86 22.60 4.83
CA ASP A 319 4.92 23.70 4.64
C ASP A 319 3.65 23.18 3.94
N LYS A 320 2.71 24.05 3.66
CA LYS A 320 1.48 23.74 2.93
C LYS A 320 1.44 24.45 1.59
N THR A 321 0.76 23.85 0.62
CA THR A 321 0.41 24.52 -0.63
C THR A 321 -0.93 24.00 -1.15
N THR A 322 -1.44 24.63 -2.20
CA THR A 322 -2.62 24.17 -2.90
C THR A 322 -2.23 23.70 -4.30
N PHE A 323 -2.59 22.46 -4.65
CA PHE A 323 -2.37 21.88 -5.97
C PHE A 323 -3.65 21.18 -6.42
N ASN A 324 -4.13 21.51 -7.63
CA ASN A 324 -5.40 21.00 -8.17
C ASN A 324 -6.59 21.14 -7.18
N ASP A 325 -6.71 22.29 -6.53
CA ASP A 325 -7.73 22.62 -5.52
C ASP A 325 -7.65 21.81 -4.20
N PHE A 326 -6.63 20.98 -4.01
CA PHE A 326 -6.37 20.27 -2.76
C PHE A 326 -5.24 20.93 -1.97
N GLU A 327 -5.43 21.08 -0.66
CA GLU A 327 -4.33 21.40 0.25
C GLU A 327 -3.43 20.16 0.40
N ILE A 328 -2.14 20.33 0.14
CA ILE A 328 -1.15 19.26 0.18
C ILE A 328 0.10 19.69 0.95
N MET A 329 0.86 18.71 1.44
CA MET A 329 2.18 18.95 2.00
C MET A 329 3.16 19.41 0.90
N LYS A 330 3.82 20.54 1.17
CA LYS A 330 4.95 21.06 0.41
C LYS A 330 6.21 20.98 1.25
N VAL A 331 7.35 20.75 0.62
CA VAL A 331 8.66 20.87 1.25
C VAL A 331 9.48 21.95 0.54
N ASN A 332 9.85 22.98 1.29
CA ASN A 332 10.79 24.00 0.82
C ASN A 332 12.21 23.44 0.90
N VAL A 333 12.82 23.16 -0.25
CA VAL A 333 14.10 22.44 -0.31
C VAL A 333 15.25 23.34 0.15
N LYS A 334 16.07 22.84 1.07
CA LYS A 334 17.29 23.50 1.55
C LYS A 334 18.54 22.87 0.95
N GLU A 335 18.54 21.56 0.82
CA GLU A 335 19.67 20.78 0.30
C GLU A 335 19.14 19.58 -0.49
N ILE A 336 19.81 19.27 -1.59
CA ILE A 336 19.50 18.15 -2.47
C ILE A 336 20.80 17.44 -2.85
N ILE A 337 20.85 16.14 -2.64
CA ILE A 337 22.02 15.29 -2.82
C ILE A 337 21.66 14.21 -3.81
N ARG A 338 22.41 14.12 -4.92
CA ARG A 338 22.25 13.01 -5.87
C ARG A 338 22.74 11.72 -5.23
N ILE A 339 21.94 10.67 -5.36
CA ILE A 339 22.26 9.32 -4.90
C ILE A 339 22.14 8.33 -6.06
N ASP A 340 22.78 7.17 -5.93
CA ASP A 340 22.49 6.04 -6.81
C ASP A 340 21.09 5.48 -6.49
N THR A 341 20.46 4.81 -7.46
CA THR A 341 19.19 4.12 -7.24
C THR A 341 19.32 3.15 -6.06
N PRO A 342 18.43 3.24 -5.04
CA PRO A 342 18.44 2.34 -3.90
C PRO A 342 18.27 0.88 -4.33
N ALA A 343 18.76 -0.03 -3.49
CA ALA A 343 18.56 -1.47 -3.70
C ALA A 343 17.06 -1.83 -3.76
N GLU A 344 16.24 -1.14 -2.96
CA GLU A 344 14.77 -1.22 -2.98
C GLU A 344 14.19 0.09 -3.57
N PRO A 345 13.93 0.14 -4.89
CA PRO A 345 13.41 1.35 -5.53
C PRO A 345 11.93 1.62 -5.25
N TYR A 346 11.22 0.62 -4.71
CA TYR A 346 9.80 0.71 -4.36
C TYR A 346 9.61 0.67 -2.85
N VAL A 347 8.47 1.18 -2.40
CA VAL A 347 8.06 1.18 -0.99
C VAL A 347 6.82 0.31 -0.83
N TYR A 348 6.67 -0.27 0.36
CA TYR A 348 5.62 -1.24 0.67
C TYR A 348 4.96 -0.86 1.99
N PRO A 349 3.67 -1.15 2.20
CA PRO A 349 3.05 -0.92 3.50
C PRO A 349 3.68 -1.79 4.56
N ASN A 350 3.86 -1.21 5.72
CA ASN A 350 4.32 -1.92 6.90
C ASN A 350 3.12 -2.52 7.64
N TYR A 351 2.89 -3.81 7.41
CA TYR A 351 1.80 -4.54 8.08
C TYR A 351 1.99 -4.72 9.60
N ASN A 352 3.17 -4.37 10.13
CA ASN A 352 3.45 -4.38 11.57
C ASN A 352 3.40 -2.97 12.18
N PHE A 353 2.99 -1.96 11.41
CA PHE A 353 2.87 -0.60 11.92
C PHE A 353 1.82 -0.52 13.03
N GLY A 354 2.25 -0.14 14.24
CA GLY A 354 1.38 -0.01 15.41
C GLY A 354 1.07 -1.28 16.19
N LEU A 355 1.69 -2.42 15.83
CA LEU A 355 1.51 -3.71 16.51
C LEU A 355 2.51 -3.96 17.64
#